data_AF-A0A1I7ABD2-F1
#
_entry.id   AF-A0A1I7ABD2-F1
#
_cell.length_a   1.000
_cell.length_b   1.000
_cell.length_c   1.000
_cell.angle_alpha   90.00
_cell.angle_beta   90.00
_cell.angle_gamma   90.00
#
_symmetry.space_group_name_H-M   'P 1'
#
loop_
_entity.id
_entity.type
_entity.pdbx_description
1 polymer ?
#
loop_
_entity_poly.entity_id
_entity_poly.type
_entity_poly.pdbx_seq_one_letter_code
_entity_poly.pdbx_strand_id
1 'polypeptide(L)'
;MTVRHPSAVRPAVDTERRARRSAFLLPAVVLGLVVPRMLLTGEYAGLHGDLAWTVLAALAVSTAAVPLLAPLVPALESRAADTARLRVALPTHTDPGPRLRGRLDVVARRVVRLHWVGRLMPVLPLVLLLQADWDRPGAVPAAVVVVAGYAALQSWRLRQTLAAARWVAEPPGPLRDVPAPSWWETWLGGRRLLALTGLSTVAVVVVVLVTG
;
A
#
# COMPACT_ATOMS: atom_id res chain seq x y z
N MET A 1 46.24 -22.66 -12.55
CA MET A 1 45.27 -21.68 -13.08
C MET A 1 44.19 -21.44 -12.03
N THR A 2 44.27 -20.35 -11.29
CA THR A 2 43.26 -19.96 -10.30
C THR A 2 42.24 -19.03 -10.95
N VAL A 3 41.03 -19.55 -11.19
CA VAL A 3 39.90 -18.75 -11.70
C VAL A 3 39.39 -17.87 -10.56
N ARG A 4 39.76 -16.58 -10.58
CA ARG A 4 39.12 -15.55 -9.76
C ARG A 4 37.70 -15.33 -10.31
N HIS A 5 36.68 -15.74 -9.56
CA HIS A 5 35.29 -15.33 -9.82
C HIS A 5 35.09 -13.86 -9.40
N PRO A 6 34.83 -12.92 -10.33
CA PRO A 6 34.59 -11.52 -10.01
C PRO A 6 33.09 -11.21 -10.22
N SER A 7 32.20 -11.63 -9.31
CA SER A 7 30.76 -11.35 -9.57
C SER A 7 29.81 -11.27 -8.38
N ALA A 8 30.25 -11.42 -7.13
CA ALA A 8 29.33 -11.38 -5.98
C ALA A 8 29.02 -9.97 -5.42
N VAL A 9 29.77 -8.93 -5.81
CA VAL A 9 29.65 -7.59 -5.20
C VAL A 9 28.56 -6.73 -5.85
N ARG A 10 28.22 -6.94 -7.13
CA ARG A 10 27.19 -6.17 -7.86
C ARG A 10 25.72 -6.39 -7.41
N PRO A 11 25.23 -7.62 -7.13
CA PRO A 11 23.81 -7.82 -6.83
C PRO A 11 23.37 -7.19 -5.50
N ALA A 12 24.28 -7.08 -4.53
CA ALA A 12 23.99 -6.48 -3.22
C ALA A 12 23.81 -4.95 -3.31
N VAL A 13 24.64 -4.26 -4.09
CA VAL A 13 24.58 -2.79 -4.23
C VAL A 13 23.31 -2.37 -4.98
N ASP A 14 22.91 -3.12 -6.01
CA ASP A 14 21.70 -2.81 -6.79
C ASP A 14 20.41 -3.04 -5.98
N THR A 15 20.39 -4.09 -5.14
CA THR A 15 19.26 -4.37 -4.25
C THR A 15 19.14 -3.32 -3.15
N GLU A 16 20.25 -2.85 -2.58
CA GLU A 16 20.25 -1.80 -1.56
C GLU A 16 19.81 -0.44 -2.14
N ARG A 17 20.33 -0.06 -3.32
CA ARG A 17 19.92 1.18 -3.99
C ARG A 17 18.45 1.16 -4.39
N ARG A 18 17.95 0.02 -4.86
CA ARG A 18 16.53 -0.17 -5.20
C ARG A 18 15.66 -0.18 -3.93
N ALA A 19 16.13 -0.76 -2.83
CA ALA A 19 15.45 -0.72 -1.53
C ALA A 19 15.32 0.72 -1.02
N ARG A 20 16.40 1.52 -1.04
CA ARG A 20 16.38 2.95 -0.65
C ARG A 20 15.40 3.75 -1.49
N ARG A 21 15.41 3.58 -2.83
CA ARG A 21 14.44 4.24 -3.72
C ARG A 21 13.00 3.82 -3.41
N SER A 22 12.78 2.53 -3.13
CA SER A 22 11.44 2.01 -2.80
C SER A 22 10.89 2.51 -1.46
N ALA A 23 11.75 3.06 -0.60
CA ALA A 23 11.36 3.59 0.70
C ALA A 23 10.63 4.95 0.57
N PHE A 24 10.95 5.73 -0.46
CA PHE A 24 10.29 7.00 -0.78
C PHE A 24 9.02 6.85 -1.63
N LEU A 25 8.69 5.63 -2.07
CA LEU A 25 7.46 5.38 -2.84
C LEU A 25 6.21 5.70 -2.02
N LEU A 26 6.19 5.40 -0.72
CA LEU A 26 5.03 5.69 0.11
C LEU A 26 4.80 7.20 0.25
N PRO A 27 5.78 8.03 0.66
CA PRO A 27 5.66 9.49 0.62
C PRO A 27 5.24 10.04 -0.75
N ALA A 28 5.83 9.51 -1.83
CA ALA A 28 5.51 9.95 -3.19
C ALA A 28 4.06 9.62 -3.59
N VAL A 29 3.54 8.44 -3.21
CA VAL A 29 2.14 8.06 -3.45
C VAL A 29 1.20 8.91 -2.59
N VAL A 30 1.55 9.17 -1.34
CA VAL A 30 0.78 10.05 -0.44
C VAL A 30 0.67 11.45 -1.06
N LEU A 31 1.78 12.07 -1.42
CA LEU A 31 1.79 13.39 -2.06
C LEU A 31 1.06 13.37 -3.41
N GLY A 32 1.37 12.40 -4.26
CA GLY A 32 0.81 12.29 -5.61
C GLY A 32 -0.68 12.00 -5.66
N LEU A 33 -1.29 11.48 -4.59
CA LEU A 33 -2.74 11.28 -4.50
C LEU A 33 -3.45 12.36 -3.66
N VAL A 34 -2.79 12.89 -2.64
CA VAL A 34 -3.40 13.86 -1.73
C VAL A 34 -3.35 15.29 -2.28
N VAL A 35 -2.26 15.69 -2.95
CA VAL A 35 -2.17 17.03 -3.58
C VAL A 35 -3.25 17.20 -4.65
N PRO A 36 -3.44 16.27 -5.61
CA PRO A 36 -4.52 16.41 -6.60
C PRO A 36 -5.92 16.36 -5.97
N ARG A 37 -6.11 15.58 -4.89
CA ARG A 37 -7.36 15.63 -4.12
C ARG A 37 -7.61 17.04 -3.59
N MET A 38 -6.62 17.67 -2.96
CA MET A 38 -6.77 19.04 -2.46
C MET A 38 -7.05 20.04 -3.58
N LEU A 39 -6.47 19.87 -4.76
CA LEU A 39 -6.78 20.72 -5.92
C LEU A 39 -8.21 20.52 -6.45
N LEU A 40 -8.76 19.30 -6.31
CA LEU A 40 -10.13 18.97 -6.73
C LEU A 40 -11.18 19.47 -5.74
N THR A 41 -10.99 19.22 -4.45
CA THR A 41 -12.03 19.48 -3.44
C THR A 41 -11.75 20.74 -2.62
N GLY A 42 -10.52 21.26 -2.61
CA GLY A 42 -10.12 22.40 -1.77
C GLY A 42 -10.03 22.06 -0.28
N GLU A 43 -10.15 20.76 0.03
CA GLU A 43 -10.33 20.25 1.38
C GLU A 43 -9.49 18.99 1.60
N TYR A 44 -8.98 18.85 2.83
CA TYR A 44 -8.37 17.61 3.30
C TYR A 44 -8.89 17.25 4.69
N ALA A 45 -9.57 16.11 4.82
CA ALA A 45 -10.12 15.63 6.09
C ALA A 45 -11.02 16.65 6.84
N GLY A 46 -11.79 17.45 6.09
CA GLY A 46 -12.65 18.50 6.65
C GLY A 46 -11.93 19.81 7.02
N LEU A 47 -10.63 19.92 6.71
CA LEU A 47 -9.86 21.16 6.83
C LEU A 47 -9.79 21.87 5.47
N HIS A 48 -9.83 23.20 5.51
CA HIS A 48 -9.80 24.09 4.35
C HIS A 48 -8.55 24.96 4.34
N GLY A 49 -8.17 25.44 3.16
CA GLY A 49 -7.13 26.47 3.00
C GLY A 49 -5.76 26.06 3.57
N ASP A 50 -5.08 27.00 4.23
CA ASP A 50 -3.71 26.83 4.72
C ASP A 50 -3.56 25.72 5.77
N LEU A 51 -4.60 25.46 6.56
CA LEU A 51 -4.59 24.37 7.55
C LEU A 51 -4.51 23.00 6.87
N ALA A 52 -5.22 22.81 5.76
CA ALA A 52 -5.12 21.56 5.00
C ALA A 52 -3.71 21.37 4.41
N TRP A 53 -3.09 22.43 3.92
CA TRP A 53 -1.72 22.40 3.38
C TRP A 53 -0.66 22.14 4.44
N THR A 54 -0.80 22.73 5.64
CA THR A 54 0.13 22.48 6.75
C THR A 54 0.04 21.03 7.25
N VAL A 55 -1.17 20.47 7.34
CA VAL A 55 -1.36 19.06 7.70
C VAL A 55 -0.78 18.14 6.63
N LEU A 56 -0.98 18.44 5.34
CA LEU A 56 -0.38 17.68 4.25
C LEU A 56 1.15 17.74 4.29
N ALA A 57 1.72 18.92 4.53
CA ALA A 57 3.16 19.09 4.67
C ALA A 57 3.70 18.29 5.88
N ALA A 58 3.03 18.34 7.03
CA ALA A 58 3.40 17.56 8.20
C ALA A 58 3.32 16.05 7.95
N LEU A 59 2.30 15.58 7.22
CA LEU A 59 2.17 14.18 6.83
C LEU A 59 3.27 13.76 5.85
N ALA A 60 3.61 14.60 4.89
CA ALA A 60 4.68 14.35 3.94
C ALA A 60 6.05 14.29 4.64
N VAL A 61 6.33 15.23 5.55
CA VAL A 61 7.56 15.26 6.34
C VAL A 61 7.65 14.05 7.25
N SER A 62 6.58 13.71 7.98
CA SER A 62 6.58 12.55 8.89
C SER A 62 6.75 11.22 8.14
N THR A 63 6.12 11.05 6.99
CA THR A 63 6.30 9.85 6.16
C THR A 63 7.68 9.77 5.50
N ALA A 64 8.28 10.91 5.13
CA ALA A 64 9.65 10.98 4.61
C ALA A 64 10.72 10.86 5.70
N ALA A 65 10.41 11.20 6.96
CA ALA A 65 11.35 11.09 8.06
C ALA A 65 11.78 9.64 8.32
N VAL A 66 10.86 8.68 8.20
CA VAL A 66 11.16 7.25 8.44
C VAL A 66 12.29 6.72 7.53
N PRO A 67 12.24 6.86 6.20
CA PRO A 67 13.35 6.42 5.34
C PRO A 67 14.63 7.26 5.51
N LEU A 68 14.52 8.53 5.92
CA LEU A 68 15.68 9.39 6.19
C LEU A 68 16.41 9.03 7.49
N LEU A 69 15.67 8.58 8.51
CA LEU A 69 16.20 8.13 9.80
C LEU A 69 16.65 6.66 9.78
N ALA A 70 16.20 5.88 8.81
CA ALA A 70 16.58 4.47 8.66
C ALA A 70 18.09 4.19 8.73
N PRO A 71 19.00 4.93 8.05
CA PRO A 71 20.44 4.70 8.16
C PRO A 71 21.06 5.11 9.50
N LEU A 72 20.35 5.91 10.31
CA LEU A 72 20.84 6.39 11.60
C LEU A 72 20.45 5.45 12.76
N VAL A 73 19.44 4.59 12.54
CA VAL A 73 18.87 3.71 13.56
C VAL A 73 19.02 2.26 13.10
N PRO A 74 19.92 1.46 13.69
CA PRO A 74 20.20 0.08 13.26
C PRO A 74 18.95 -0.82 13.26
N ALA A 75 18.01 -0.56 14.18
CA ALA A 75 16.74 -1.26 14.25
C ALA A 75 15.80 -0.94 13.05
N LEU A 76 15.88 0.28 12.49
CA LEU A 76 15.11 0.65 11.30
C LEU A 76 15.77 0.12 10.03
N GLU A 77 17.09 0.13 9.96
CA GLU A 77 17.84 -0.43 8.84
C GLU A 77 17.56 -1.92 8.66
N SER A 78 17.68 -2.71 9.74
CA SER A 78 17.36 -4.14 9.73
C SER A 78 15.91 -4.41 9.31
N ARG A 79 14.95 -3.63 9.83
CA ARG A 79 13.54 -3.72 9.43
C ARG A 79 13.31 -3.37 7.96
N ALA A 80 14.02 -2.36 7.43
CA ALA A 80 13.93 -1.95 6.04
C ALA A 80 14.50 -3.04 5.12
N ALA A 81 15.63 -3.66 5.50
CA ALA A 81 16.23 -4.76 4.78
C ALA A 81 15.32 -6.00 4.74
N ASP A 82 14.73 -6.39 5.87
CA ASP A 82 13.74 -7.47 5.93
C ASP A 82 12.53 -7.18 5.05
N THR A 83 12.01 -5.95 5.11
CA THR A 83 10.86 -5.53 4.29
C THR A 83 11.20 -5.55 2.80
N ALA A 84 12.41 -5.13 2.41
CA ALA A 84 12.88 -5.21 1.03
C ALA A 84 12.97 -6.66 0.55
N ARG A 85 13.52 -7.56 1.37
CA ARG A 85 13.58 -9.01 1.06
C ARG A 85 12.18 -9.59 0.86
N LEU A 86 11.24 -9.29 1.75
CA LEU A 86 9.85 -9.73 1.63
C LEU A 86 9.17 -9.18 0.35
N ARG A 87 9.38 -7.89 0.03
CA ARG A 87 8.83 -7.23 -1.17
C ARG A 87 9.35 -7.83 -2.47
N VAL A 88 10.58 -8.34 -2.49
CA VAL A 88 11.16 -9.02 -3.66
C VAL A 88 10.73 -10.48 -3.71
N ALA A 89 10.73 -11.17 -2.57
CA ALA A 89 10.41 -12.60 -2.46
C ALA A 89 9.01 -12.94 -3.00
N LEU A 90 8.00 -12.14 -2.64
CA LEU A 90 6.61 -12.40 -3.05
C LEU A 90 6.40 -12.40 -4.58
N PRO A 91 6.76 -11.34 -5.33
CA PRO A 91 6.56 -11.32 -6.78
C PRO A 91 7.51 -12.28 -7.53
N THR A 92 8.74 -12.48 -7.04
CA THR A 92 9.73 -13.37 -7.67
C THR A 92 9.57 -14.83 -7.28
N HIS A 93 8.68 -15.13 -6.34
CA HIS A 93 8.45 -16.48 -5.84
C HIS A 93 9.74 -17.16 -5.33
N THR A 94 10.57 -16.38 -4.65
CA THR A 94 11.84 -16.85 -4.08
C THR A 94 11.73 -16.97 -2.57
N ASP A 95 12.44 -17.93 -1.99
CA ASP A 95 12.47 -18.13 -0.55
C ASP A 95 13.26 -16.98 0.16
N PRO A 96 12.63 -16.20 1.05
CA PRO A 96 13.29 -15.11 1.76
C PRO A 96 14.24 -15.60 2.89
N GLY A 97 14.26 -16.89 3.18
CA GLY A 97 15.07 -17.51 4.22
C GLY A 97 14.30 -17.81 5.51
N PRO A 98 14.86 -18.64 6.41
CA PRO A 98 14.13 -19.30 7.49
C PRO A 98 13.45 -18.32 8.47
N ARG A 99 14.08 -17.16 8.75
CA ARG A 99 13.55 -16.14 9.66
C ARG A 99 12.33 -15.39 9.10
N LEU A 100 12.18 -15.34 7.79
CA LEU A 100 11.19 -14.48 7.11
C LEU A 100 10.04 -15.26 6.46
N ARG A 101 10.19 -16.57 6.24
CA ARG A 101 9.15 -17.45 5.66
C ARG A 101 7.79 -17.31 6.34
N GLY A 102 7.74 -17.50 7.67
CA GLY A 102 6.48 -17.42 8.42
C GLY A 102 5.83 -16.04 8.36
N ARG A 103 6.65 -14.97 8.36
CA ARG A 103 6.15 -13.59 8.20
C ARG A 103 5.56 -13.38 6.81
N LEU A 104 6.20 -13.91 5.77
CA LEU A 104 5.71 -13.82 4.40
C LEU A 104 4.41 -14.63 4.21
N ASP A 105 4.29 -15.80 4.83
CA ASP A 105 3.07 -16.62 4.81
C ASP A 105 1.88 -15.86 5.41
N VAL A 106 2.08 -15.19 6.56
CA VAL A 106 1.05 -14.34 7.19
C VAL A 106 0.68 -13.16 6.29
N VAL A 107 1.67 -12.50 5.68
CA VAL A 107 1.43 -11.36 4.78
C VAL A 107 0.67 -11.81 3.53
N ALA A 108 1.10 -12.87 2.86
CA ALA A 108 0.45 -13.39 1.66
C ALA A 108 -1.00 -13.79 1.94
N ARG A 109 -1.23 -14.51 3.05
CA ARG A 109 -2.59 -14.86 3.51
C ARG A 109 -3.45 -13.63 3.79
N ARG A 110 -2.90 -12.61 4.45
CA ARG A 110 -3.61 -11.35 4.73
C ARG A 110 -3.97 -10.62 3.45
N VAL A 111 -3.05 -10.53 2.49
CA VAL A 111 -3.27 -9.90 1.19
C VAL A 111 -4.40 -10.61 0.42
N VAL A 112 -4.37 -11.95 0.39
CA VAL A 112 -5.44 -12.75 -0.23
C VAL A 112 -6.76 -12.50 0.49
N ARG A 113 -6.83 -12.61 1.82
CA ARG A 113 -8.08 -12.38 2.57
C ARG A 113 -8.67 -10.99 2.36
N LEU A 114 -7.81 -9.97 2.29
CA LEU A 114 -8.21 -8.60 2.05
C LEU A 114 -8.45 -8.27 0.58
N HIS A 115 -8.40 -9.24 -0.36
CA HIS A 115 -8.53 -8.96 -1.80
C HIS A 115 -9.78 -8.13 -2.14
N TRP A 116 -10.87 -8.29 -1.38
CA TRP A 116 -12.14 -7.60 -1.59
C TRP A 116 -12.06 -6.10 -1.30
N VAL A 117 -11.19 -5.65 -0.39
CA VAL A 117 -11.03 -4.22 -0.03
C VAL A 117 -10.73 -3.38 -1.26
N GLY A 118 -9.88 -3.87 -2.17
CA GLY A 118 -9.58 -3.13 -3.40
C GLY A 118 -10.54 -3.40 -4.54
N ARG A 119 -11.58 -4.22 -4.37
CA ARG A 119 -12.77 -4.06 -5.23
C ARG A 119 -13.49 -2.75 -4.92
N LEU A 120 -13.36 -2.23 -3.70
CA LEU A 120 -13.89 -0.91 -3.30
C LEU A 120 -12.92 0.24 -3.62
N MET A 121 -11.67 -0.05 -4.00
CA MET A 121 -10.70 1.00 -4.36
C MET A 121 -11.18 2.01 -5.41
N PRO A 122 -11.90 1.63 -6.49
CA PRO A 122 -12.40 2.59 -7.47
C PRO A 122 -13.54 3.47 -6.95
N VAL A 123 -14.16 3.14 -5.81
CA VAL A 123 -15.22 3.98 -5.21
C VAL A 123 -14.63 5.32 -4.75
N LEU A 124 -13.44 5.31 -4.16
CA LEU A 124 -12.83 6.51 -3.62
C LEU A 124 -12.53 7.60 -4.68
N PRO A 125 -11.90 7.31 -5.84
CA PRO A 125 -11.74 8.31 -6.89
C PRO A 125 -13.08 8.73 -7.49
N LEU A 126 -14.08 7.85 -7.57
CA LEU A 126 -15.41 8.22 -8.07
C LEU A 126 -16.07 9.26 -7.16
N VAL A 127 -16.06 9.02 -5.84
CA VAL A 127 -16.58 9.97 -4.84
C VAL A 127 -15.84 11.30 -4.92
N LEU A 128 -14.50 11.28 -5.09
CA LEU A 128 -13.71 12.49 -5.26
C LEU A 128 -14.11 13.31 -6.50
N LEU A 129 -14.38 12.64 -7.62
CA LEU A 129 -14.80 13.30 -8.85
C LEU A 129 -16.22 13.87 -8.74
N LEU A 130 -17.10 13.22 -7.97
CA LEU A 130 -18.44 13.73 -7.67
C LEU A 130 -18.42 14.95 -6.75
N GLN A 131 -17.42 15.03 -5.85
CA GLN A 131 -17.20 16.15 -4.94
C GLN A 131 -16.29 17.24 -5.52
N ALA A 132 -15.82 17.06 -6.76
CA ALA A 132 -14.85 17.98 -7.35
C ALA A 132 -15.51 19.32 -7.67
N ASP A 133 -14.82 20.39 -7.31
CA ASP A 133 -15.14 21.75 -7.73
C ASP A 133 -14.50 21.99 -9.10
N TRP A 134 -15.28 21.76 -10.16
CA TRP A 134 -14.82 21.79 -11.54
C TRP A 134 -14.48 23.19 -12.04
N ASP A 135 -14.93 24.23 -11.34
CA ASP A 135 -14.65 25.62 -11.68
C ASP A 135 -13.23 26.05 -11.25
N ARG A 136 -12.52 25.22 -10.46
CA ARG A 136 -11.17 25.54 -10.01
C ARG A 136 -10.10 25.39 -11.09
N PRO A 137 -9.13 26.30 -11.14
CA PRO A 137 -7.98 26.17 -12.02
C PRO A 137 -7.19 24.90 -11.66
N GLY A 138 -7.06 24.00 -12.61
CA GLY A 138 -6.33 22.73 -12.43
C GLY A 138 -7.18 21.55 -11.97
N ALA A 139 -8.51 21.67 -11.86
CA ALA A 139 -9.39 20.55 -11.53
C ALA A 139 -9.26 19.39 -12.54
N VAL A 140 -9.29 19.68 -13.85
CA VAL A 140 -9.16 18.65 -14.90
C VAL A 140 -7.82 17.88 -14.83
N PRO A 141 -6.64 18.52 -14.83
CA PRO A 141 -5.38 17.77 -14.70
C PRO A 141 -5.28 17.04 -13.36
N ALA A 142 -5.82 17.59 -12.26
CA ALA A 142 -5.86 16.90 -10.98
C ALA A 142 -6.74 15.64 -11.03
N ALA A 143 -7.91 15.69 -11.68
CA ALA A 143 -8.78 14.54 -11.90
C ALA A 143 -8.06 13.43 -12.69
N VAL A 144 -7.33 13.79 -13.74
CA VAL A 144 -6.53 12.83 -14.53
C VAL A 144 -5.47 12.15 -13.66
N VAL A 145 -4.73 12.93 -12.84
CA VAL A 145 -3.71 12.37 -11.94
C VAL A 145 -4.34 11.46 -10.89
N VAL A 146 -5.49 11.83 -10.31
CA VAL A 146 -6.22 10.97 -9.37
C VAL A 146 -6.62 9.66 -10.04
N VAL A 147 -7.31 9.71 -11.18
CA VAL A 147 -7.78 8.51 -11.89
C VAL A 147 -6.61 7.62 -12.27
N ALA A 148 -5.55 8.17 -12.86
CA ALA A 148 -4.36 7.44 -13.25
C ALA A 148 -3.63 6.83 -12.03
N GLY A 149 -3.50 7.59 -10.93
CA GLY A 149 -2.88 7.14 -9.69
C GLY A 149 -3.64 5.98 -9.05
N TYR A 150 -4.96 6.06 -8.97
CA TYR A 150 -5.80 4.98 -8.46
C TYR A 150 -5.81 3.76 -9.39
N ALA A 151 -5.80 3.94 -10.71
CA ALA A 151 -5.70 2.83 -11.66
C ALA A 151 -4.34 2.11 -11.55
N ALA A 152 -3.25 2.87 -11.40
CA ALA A 152 -1.91 2.31 -11.18
C ALA A 152 -1.82 1.55 -9.85
N LEU A 153 -2.35 2.12 -8.77
CA LEU A 153 -2.41 1.48 -7.46
C LEU A 153 -3.26 0.20 -7.50
N GLN A 154 -4.36 0.21 -8.25
CA GLN A 154 -5.24 -0.96 -8.40
C GLN A 154 -4.53 -2.07 -9.18
N SER A 155 -3.85 -1.71 -10.27
CA SER A 155 -3.06 -2.63 -11.07
C SER A 155 -1.92 -3.25 -10.25
N TRP A 156 -1.20 -2.44 -9.48
CA TRP A 156 -0.17 -2.90 -8.57
C TRP A 156 -0.74 -3.88 -7.53
N ARG A 157 -1.88 -3.53 -6.92
CA ARG A 157 -2.56 -4.36 -5.92
C ARG A 157 -3.01 -5.70 -6.49
N LEU A 158 -3.56 -5.72 -7.71
CA LEU A 158 -3.94 -6.96 -8.39
C LEU A 158 -2.73 -7.87 -8.59
N ARG A 159 -1.61 -7.32 -9.05
CA ARG A 159 -0.34 -8.09 -9.18
C ARG A 159 0.12 -8.65 -7.83
N GLN A 160 0.06 -7.86 -6.77
CA GLN A 160 0.39 -8.33 -5.41
C GLN A 160 -0.54 -9.43 -4.92
N THR A 161 -1.84 -9.30 -5.20
CA THR A 161 -2.85 -10.29 -4.81
C THR A 161 -2.64 -11.61 -5.54
N LEU A 162 -2.33 -11.57 -6.84
CA LEU A 162 -2.00 -12.76 -7.63
C LEU A 162 -0.68 -13.41 -7.16
N ALA A 163 0.34 -12.61 -6.86
CA ALA A 163 1.60 -13.12 -6.29
C ALA A 163 1.38 -13.79 -4.92
N ALA A 164 0.56 -13.18 -4.06
CA ALA A 164 0.18 -13.75 -2.78
C ALA A 164 -0.65 -15.03 -2.91
N ALA A 165 -1.58 -15.08 -3.87
CA ALA A 165 -2.36 -16.29 -4.14
C ALA A 165 -1.46 -17.45 -4.59
N ARG A 166 -0.51 -17.19 -5.50
CA ARG A 166 0.50 -18.17 -5.92
C ARG A 166 1.34 -18.65 -4.74
N TRP A 167 1.80 -17.72 -3.89
CA TRP A 167 2.58 -18.06 -2.69
C TRP A 167 1.82 -18.97 -1.72
N VAL A 168 0.54 -18.70 -1.50
CA VAL A 168 -0.30 -19.50 -0.59
C VAL A 168 -0.59 -20.89 -1.17
N ALA A 169 -0.80 -20.98 -2.49
CA ALA A 169 -1.07 -22.26 -3.15
C ALA A 169 0.18 -23.15 -3.23
N GLU A 170 1.34 -22.55 -3.48
CA GLU A 170 2.61 -23.25 -3.68
C GLU A 170 3.73 -22.47 -2.96
N PRO A 171 3.94 -22.65 -1.65
CA PRO A 171 4.97 -21.91 -0.95
C PRO A 171 6.37 -22.43 -1.34
N PRO A 172 7.32 -21.57 -1.74
CA PRO A 172 8.66 -22.01 -2.07
C PRO A 172 9.44 -22.42 -0.81
N GLY A 173 10.35 -23.37 -0.99
CA GLY A 173 11.21 -23.92 0.06
C GLY A 173 10.70 -25.26 0.62
N PRO A 174 11.30 -25.74 1.72
CA PRO A 174 10.90 -27.01 2.33
C PRO A 174 9.47 -26.95 2.88
N LEU A 175 8.81 -28.11 2.93
CA LEU A 175 7.51 -28.27 3.59
C LEU A 175 7.60 -27.73 5.02
N ARG A 176 6.61 -26.92 5.40
CA ARG A 176 6.54 -26.26 6.69
C ARG A 176 5.09 -26.12 7.13
N ASP A 177 4.88 -26.16 8.44
CA ASP A 177 3.58 -25.83 9.01
C ASP A 177 3.29 -24.35 8.78
N VAL A 178 2.13 -24.08 8.19
CA VAL A 178 1.72 -22.70 7.94
C VAL A 178 1.10 -22.15 9.22
N PRO A 179 1.47 -20.93 9.66
CA PRO A 179 0.91 -20.33 10.87
C PRO A 179 -0.62 -20.38 10.89
N ALA A 180 -1.18 -20.74 12.05
CA ALA A 180 -2.63 -20.77 12.23
C ALA A 180 -3.21 -19.37 11.98
N PRO A 181 -4.37 -19.26 11.31
CA PRO A 181 -5.02 -17.97 11.11
C PRO A 181 -5.44 -17.41 12.47
N SER A 182 -5.18 -16.13 12.69
CA SER A 182 -5.62 -15.45 13.90
C SER A 182 -7.15 -15.24 13.91
N TRP A 183 -7.73 -15.06 15.10
CA TRP A 183 -9.18 -14.98 15.28
C TRP A 183 -9.85 -13.82 14.53
N TRP A 184 -9.13 -12.72 14.25
CA TRP A 184 -9.66 -11.58 13.47
C TRP A 184 -9.49 -11.78 11.96
N GLU A 185 -8.57 -12.64 11.51
CA GLU A 185 -8.40 -12.95 10.08
C GLU A 185 -9.61 -13.66 9.49
N THR A 186 -10.34 -14.44 10.30
CA THR A 186 -11.59 -15.08 9.90
C THR A 186 -12.69 -14.07 9.61
N TRP A 187 -12.70 -12.92 10.31
CA TRP A 187 -13.64 -11.83 10.08
C TRP A 187 -13.34 -11.02 8.81
N LEU A 188 -12.07 -10.89 8.43
CA LEU A 188 -11.65 -10.13 7.25
C LEU A 188 -11.84 -10.88 5.92
N GLY A 189 -12.01 -12.20 5.96
CA GLY A 189 -12.20 -13.03 4.78
C GLY A 189 -13.67 -13.17 4.39
N GLY A 190 -14.23 -12.24 3.61
CA GLY A 190 -15.45 -12.49 2.82
C GLY A 190 -16.69 -11.66 3.17
N ARG A 191 -17.82 -12.08 2.56
CA ARG A 191 -19.15 -11.39 2.47
C ARG A 191 -19.65 -10.75 3.77
N ARG A 192 -19.21 -11.24 4.94
CA ARG A 192 -19.59 -10.69 6.25
C ARG A 192 -19.08 -9.28 6.47
N LEU A 193 -17.84 -8.97 6.10
CA LEU A 193 -17.34 -7.61 6.25
C LEU A 193 -17.94 -6.67 5.21
N LEU A 194 -18.17 -7.18 3.98
CA LEU A 194 -18.94 -6.47 2.96
C LEU A 194 -20.37 -6.16 3.42
N ALA A 195 -21.03 -7.12 4.08
CA ALA A 195 -22.35 -6.93 4.65
C ALA A 195 -22.32 -5.90 5.78
N LEU A 196 -21.33 -5.94 6.67
CA LEU A 196 -21.16 -4.95 7.73
C LEU A 196 -20.88 -3.54 7.17
N THR A 197 -19.97 -3.41 6.19
CA THR A 197 -19.72 -2.12 5.52
C THR A 197 -20.92 -1.66 4.70
N GLY A 198 -21.65 -2.58 4.06
CA GLY A 198 -22.87 -2.25 3.31
C GLY A 198 -23.95 -1.74 4.26
N LEU A 199 -24.15 -2.42 5.39
CA LEU A 199 -25.13 -2.07 6.41
C LEU A 199 -24.76 -0.76 7.11
N SER A 200 -23.47 -0.51 7.37
CA SER A 200 -23.02 0.79 7.89
C SER A 200 -23.19 1.91 6.86
N THR A 201 -22.95 1.65 5.57
CA THR A 201 -23.13 2.65 4.50
C THR A 201 -24.61 2.99 4.33
N VAL A 202 -25.49 1.99 4.32
CA VAL A 202 -26.96 2.20 4.28
C VAL A 202 -27.42 2.97 5.51
N ALA A 203 -26.94 2.63 6.71
CA ALA A 203 -27.28 3.35 7.92
C ALA A 203 -26.86 4.83 7.86
N VAL A 204 -25.64 5.13 7.37
CA VAL A 204 -25.18 6.51 7.18
C VAL A 204 -26.02 7.25 6.15
N VAL A 205 -26.35 6.63 5.01
CA VAL A 205 -27.22 7.24 3.98
C VAL A 205 -28.62 7.54 4.53
N VAL A 206 -29.22 6.61 5.28
CA VAL A 206 -30.53 6.80 5.91
C VAL A 206 -30.49 7.94 6.92
N VAL A 207 -29.46 8.00 7.78
CA VAL A 207 -29.31 9.10 8.74
C VAL A 207 -29.21 10.43 8.02
N VAL A 208 -28.34 10.54 7.00
CA VAL A 208 -28.16 11.77 6.22
C VAL A 208 -29.45 12.21 5.54
N LEU A 209 -30.22 11.27 4.96
CA LEU A 209 -31.51 11.56 4.31
C LEU A 209 -32.63 11.94 5.28
N VAL A 210 -32.54 11.54 6.55
CA VAL A 210 -33.54 11.87 7.58
C VAL A 210 -33.19 13.18 8.29
N THR A 211 -31.91 13.55 8.36
CA THR A 211 -31.44 14.74 9.06
C THR A 211 -31.18 15.95 8.16
N GLY A 212 -31.18 15.78 6.84
CA GLY A 212 -31.05 16.84 5.84
C GLY A 212 -32.36 17.13 5.14
#